data_AF-A0A1I4L5C6-F1
#
_entry.id   AF-A0A1I4L5C6-F1
#
_cell.length_a   1.000
_cell.length_b   1.000
_cell.length_c   1.000
_cell.angle_alpha   90.00
_cell.angle_beta   90.00
_cell.angle_gamma   90.00
#
_symmetry.space_group_name_H-M   'P 1'
#
loop_
_entity.id
_entity.type
_entity.pdbx_description
1 polymer ?
#
loop_
_entity_poly.entity_id
_entity_poly.type
_entity_poly.pdbx_seq_one_letter_code
_entity_poly.pdbx_strand_id
1 'polypeptide(L)'
;MSSPEVPTRGPARPLPYVISGILIAIAIVVPLIVPIYARSEPTLAGIPFFYWYQMLWVLIDAGLLWICYGLISREDRRRRAAVRGPEVDE
;
A
#
# COMPACT_ATOMS: atom_id res chain seq x y z
N MET A 1 20.79 -35.19 9.32
CA MET A 1 21.52 -34.18 8.53
C MET A 1 20.53 -33.11 8.13
N SER A 2 20.62 -31.91 8.70
CA SER A 2 19.78 -30.77 8.34
C SER A 2 20.25 -30.25 6.99
N SER A 3 19.39 -30.22 5.98
CA SER A 3 19.73 -29.59 4.70
C SER A 3 20.06 -28.11 4.93
N PRO A 4 21.10 -27.54 4.30
CA PRO A 4 21.33 -26.10 4.35
C PRO A 4 20.12 -25.41 3.73
N GLU A 5 19.39 -24.64 4.53
CA GLU A 5 18.21 -23.90 4.06
C GLU A 5 18.69 -22.74 3.19
N VAL A 6 18.62 -22.92 1.86
CA VAL A 6 19.00 -21.89 0.90
C VAL A 6 17.96 -20.77 0.99
N PRO A 7 18.36 -19.54 1.38
CA PRO A 7 17.41 -18.44 1.52
C PRO A 7 16.70 -18.17 0.19
N THR A 8 15.38 -18.35 0.13
CA THR A 8 14.60 -18.12 -1.11
C THR A 8 14.38 -16.63 -1.40
N ARG A 9 14.66 -15.72 -0.44
CA ARG A 9 14.54 -14.26 -0.59
C ARG A 9 15.66 -13.52 0.14
N GLY A 10 16.17 -12.46 -0.49
CA GLY A 10 17.17 -11.58 0.11
C GLY A 10 16.61 -10.77 1.30
N PRO A 11 17.50 -10.13 2.08
CA PRO A 11 17.14 -9.43 3.30
C PRO A 11 16.19 -8.26 3.05
N ALA A 12 15.32 -8.07 4.03
CA ALA A 12 14.25 -7.09 4.00
C ALA A 12 14.73 -5.65 4.19
N ARG A 13 14.37 -4.74 3.28
CA ARG A 13 14.38 -3.31 3.61
C ARG A 13 13.12 -2.97 4.42
N PRO A 14 13.23 -2.33 5.60
CA PRO A 14 12.07 -2.00 6.41
C PRO A 14 11.26 -0.84 5.83
N LEU A 15 11.93 0.10 5.14
CA LEU A 15 11.33 1.35 4.67
C LEU A 15 10.08 1.16 3.76
N PRO A 16 10.09 0.28 2.72
CA PRO A 16 8.90 0.00 1.92
C PRO A 16 7.67 -0.42 2.74
N TYR A 17 7.86 -1.26 3.76
CA TYR A 17 6.77 -1.78 4.60
C TYR A 17 6.26 -0.73 5.58
N VAL A 18 7.15 0.08 6.15
CA VAL A 18 6.75 1.20 7.02
C VAL A 18 5.90 2.20 6.25
N ILE A 19 6.32 2.58 5.04
CA ILE A 19 5.55 3.51 4.19
C ILE A 19 4.19 2.89 3.83
N SER A 20 4.15 1.63 3.39
CA SER A 20 2.87 0.96 3.11
C SER A 20 1.97 0.87 4.34
N GLY A 21 2.53 0.58 5.51
CA GLY A 21 1.79 0.57 6.77
C GLY A 21 1.17 1.92 7.11
N ILE A 22 1.91 3.02 6.92
CA ILE A 22 1.42 4.37 7.13
C ILE A 22 0.30 4.71 6.13
N LEU A 23 0.47 4.39 4.85
CA LEU A 23 -0.54 4.65 3.82
C LEU A 23 -1.85 3.90 4.11
N ILE A 24 -1.77 2.64 4.53
CA ILE A 24 -2.94 1.84 4.91
C ILE A 24 -3.58 2.40 6.19
N ALA A 25 -2.78 2.81 7.17
CA ALA A 25 -3.30 3.43 8.38
C ALA A 25 -4.08 4.72 8.06
N ILE A 26 -3.58 5.54 7.13
CA ILE A 26 -4.28 6.74 6.65
C ILE A 26 -5.61 6.36 5.97
N ALA A 27 -5.59 5.36 5.08
CA ALA A 27 -6.79 4.87 4.38
C ALA A 27 -7.89 4.41 5.33
N ILE A 28 -7.53 3.87 6.50
CA ILE A 28 -8.49 3.43 7.52
C ILE A 28 -8.90 4.58 8.44
N VAL A 29 -7.94 5.29 9.02
CA VAL A 29 -8.22 6.25 10.09
C VAL A 29 -8.97 7.46 9.57
N VAL A 30 -8.65 7.98 8.38
CA VAL A 30 -9.25 9.22 7.86
C VAL A 30 -10.76 9.07 7.62
N PRO A 31 -11.26 8.00 6.96
CA PRO A 31 -12.71 7.75 6.83
C PRO A 31 -13.42 7.50 8.15
N LEU A 32 -12.71 7.08 9.20
CA LEU A 32 -13.36 6.84 10.49
C LEU A 32 -13.66 8.13 11.26
N ILE A 33 -13.11 9.27 10.83
CA ILE A 33 -13.38 10.57 11.45
C ILE A 33 -14.71 11.13 10.92
N VAL A 34 -15.81 10.47 11.31
CA VAL A 34 -17.20 10.81 10.99
C VAL A 34 -17.52 12.31 11.04
N PRO A 35 -17.14 13.09 12.08
CA PRO A 35 -17.52 14.51 12.14
C PRO A 35 -16.90 15.37 11.03
N ILE A 36 -15.87 14.90 10.31
CA ILE A 36 -15.29 15.65 9.19
C ILE A 36 -16.28 15.73 8.03
N TYR A 37 -16.91 14.60 7.68
CA TYR A 37 -17.72 14.45 6.47
C TYR A 37 -19.21 14.26 6.71
N ALA A 38 -19.66 14.07 7.95
CA ALA A 38 -21.07 14.02 8.33
C ALA A 38 -21.71 15.43 8.32
N ARG A 39 -21.68 16.10 7.17
CA ARG A 39 -22.33 17.39 6.93
C ARG A 39 -23.21 17.27 5.69
N SER A 40 -24.30 18.02 5.66
CA SER A 40 -25.19 18.13 4.50
C SER A 40 -24.62 19.08 3.44
N GLU A 41 -23.88 20.10 3.87
CA GLU A 41 -23.23 21.10 3.03
C GLU A 41 -21.69 20.93 3.07
N PRO A 42 -20.97 21.15 1.95
CA PRO A 42 -21.43 21.61 0.64
C PRO A 42 -22.04 20.51 -0.23
N THR A 43 -23.08 20.86 -1.00
CA THR A 43 -23.65 19.98 -2.01
C THR A 43 -22.93 20.12 -3.34
N LEU A 44 -22.59 19.02 -4.01
CA LEU A 44 -22.01 19.01 -5.35
C LEU A 44 -23.08 18.56 -6.35
N ALA A 45 -23.54 19.44 -7.25
CA ALA A 45 -24.60 19.14 -8.21
C ALA A 45 -25.88 18.53 -7.57
N GLY A 46 -26.25 18.96 -6.36
CA GLY A 46 -27.37 18.43 -5.59
C GLY A 46 -27.07 17.19 -4.75
N ILE A 47 -25.85 16.65 -4.81
CA ILE A 47 -25.39 15.52 -3.98
C ILE A 47 -24.82 16.07 -2.65
N PRO A 48 -25.32 15.64 -1.48
CA PRO A 48 -24.79 16.06 -0.18
C PRO A 48 -23.31 15.70 0.02
N PHE A 49 -22.62 16.47 0.89
CA PHE A 49 -21.19 16.31 1.16
C PHE A 49 -20.77 14.86 1.45
N PHE A 50 -21.51 14.21 2.34
CA PHE A 50 -21.30 12.82 2.72
C PHE A 50 -21.10 11.91 1.51
N TYR A 51 -22.02 11.93 0.53
CA TYR A 51 -22.00 10.95 -0.56
C TYR A 51 -20.86 11.17 -1.54
N TRP A 52 -20.65 12.42 -1.99
CA TRP A 52 -19.60 12.67 -2.97
C TRP A 52 -18.21 12.54 -2.35
N TYR A 53 -18.06 12.90 -1.07
CA TYR A 53 -16.81 12.72 -0.34
C TYR A 53 -16.46 11.22 -0.21
N GLN A 54 -17.43 10.38 0.16
CA GLN A 54 -17.22 8.92 0.22
C GLN A 54 -16.85 8.35 -1.14
N MET A 55 -17.49 8.81 -2.23
CA MET A 55 -17.16 8.35 -3.58
C MET A 55 -15.76 8.78 -4.03
N LEU A 56 -15.35 10.01 -3.72
CA LEU A 56 -13.97 10.46 -3.92
C LEU A 56 -12.99 9.61 -3.11
N TRP A 57 -13.36 9.28 -1.88
CA TRP A 57 -12.52 8.49 -0.99
C TRP A 57 -12.25 7.08 -1.49
N VAL A 58 -13.23 6.43 -2.14
CA VAL A 58 -13.03 5.14 -2.82
C VAL A 58 -11.90 5.21 -3.86
N LEU A 59 -11.83 6.29 -4.64
CA LEU A 59 -10.76 6.47 -5.64
C LEU A 59 -9.40 6.74 -4.97
N ILE A 60 -9.40 7.51 -3.88
CA ILE A 60 -8.20 7.77 -3.09
C ILE A 60 -7.65 6.47 -2.51
N ASP A 61 -8.49 5.65 -1.88
CA ASP A 61 -8.10 4.36 -1.30
C ASP A 61 -7.57 3.41 -2.37
N ALA A 62 -8.22 3.34 -3.53
CA ALA A 62 -7.72 2.55 -4.67
C ALA A 62 -6.30 3.00 -5.09
N GLY A 63 -6.06 4.32 -5.12
CA GLY A 63 -4.73 4.89 -5.39
C GLY A 63 -3.70 4.56 -4.31
N LEU A 64 -4.07 4.66 -3.04
CA LEU A 64 -3.22 4.32 -1.90
C LEU A 64 -2.83 2.83 -1.93
N LEU A 65 -3.79 1.94 -2.18
CA LEU A 65 -3.53 0.50 -2.32
C LEU A 65 -2.62 0.22 -3.52
N TRP A 66 -2.84 0.90 -4.65
CA TRP A 66 -1.99 0.74 -5.83
C TRP A 66 -0.54 1.14 -5.55
N ILE A 67 -0.31 2.25 -4.85
CA ILE A 67 1.03 2.69 -4.42
C ILE A 67 1.65 1.66 -3.47
N CYS A 68 0.90 1.17 -2.49
CA CYS A 68 1.38 0.13 -1.55
C CYS A 68 1.79 -1.13 -2.31
N TYR A 69 0.94 -1.59 -3.22
CA TYR A 69 1.21 -2.75 -4.05
C TYR A 69 2.47 -2.57 -4.90
N GLY A 70 2.63 -1.40 -5.53
CA GLY A 70 3.83 -1.06 -6.30
C GLY A 70 5.10 -1.06 -5.45
N LEU A 71 5.05 -0.48 -4.25
CA LEU A 71 6.18 -0.40 -3.33
C LEU A 71 6.63 -1.79 -2.84
N ILE A 72 5.67 -2.63 -2.44
CA ILE A 72 5.93 -4.00 -2.00
C ILE A 72 6.41 -4.87 -3.16
N SER A 73 5.78 -4.78 -4.33
CA SER A 73 6.16 -5.55 -5.52
C SER A 73 7.58 -5.23 -6.00
N ARG A 74 8.01 -3.97 -5.92
CA ARG A 74 9.38 -3.55 -6.26
C ARG A 74 10.40 -4.14 -5.29
N GLU A 75 10.11 -4.11 -3.98
CA GLU A 75 10.99 -4.69 -2.96
C GLU A 75 11.06 -6.22 -3.10
N ASP A 76 9.94 -6.90 -3.36
CA ASP A 76 9.92 -8.35 -3.60
C ASP A 76 10.74 -8.74 -4.84
N ARG A 77 10.65 -7.98 -5.95
CA ARG A 77 11.48 -8.20 -7.13
C ARG A 77 12.97 -8.03 -6.83
N ARG A 78 13.34 -6.99 -6.08
CA ARG A 78 14.72 -6.75 -5.64
C ARG A 78 15.24 -7.90 -4.78
N ARG A 79 14.45 -8.39 -3.83
CA ARG A 79 14.84 -9.51 -2.95
C ARG A 79 15.07 -10.81 -3.70
N ARG A 80 14.29 -11.07 -4.75
CA ARG A 80 14.50 -12.24 -5.63
C ARG A 80 15.78 -12.10 -6.45
N ALA A 81 16.03 -10.91 -7.01
CA ALA A 81 17.26 -10.63 -7.76
C ALA A 81 18.52 -10.75 -6.90
N ALA A 82 18.46 -10.37 -5.61
CA ALA A 82 19.59 -10.48 -4.69
C ALA A 82 19.99 -11.94 -4.35
N VAL A 83 19.08 -12.90 -4.50
CA VAL A 83 19.35 -14.34 -4.29
C VAL A 83 19.82 -15.02 -5.57
N ARG A 84 19.37 -14.53 -6.73
CA ARG A 84 19.76 -15.01 -8.05
C ARG A 84 21.14 -14.48 -8.48
N GLY A 85 22.13 -14.55 -7.58
CA GLY A 85 23.52 -14.16 -7.84
C GLY A 85 24.05 -14.72 -9.17
N PRO A 86 25.11 -14.10 -9.74
CA PRO A 86 25.47 -14.22 -11.15
C PRO A 86 25.43 -15.69 -11.56
N GLU A 87 24.53 -15.97 -12.49
CA GLU A 87 24.41 -17.26 -13.13
C GLU A 87 25.83 -17.62 -13.57
N VAL A 88 26.31 -18.76 -13.08
CA VAL A 88 27.67 -19.25 -13.31
C VAL A 88 27.90 -19.24 -14.82
N ASP A 89 28.63 -18.23 -15.30
CA ASP A 89 29.19 -18.18 -16.64
C ASP A 89 30.31 -19.25 -16.65
N GLU A 90 29.93 -20.50 -16.92
CA GLU A 90 30.83 -21.56 -17.42
C GLU A 90 30.88 -21.53 -18.96
#